data_AF-A0A1G1Q3S5-F1
#
_entry.id   AF-A0A1G1Q3S5-F1
#
_cell.length_a   1.000
_cell.length_b   1.000
_cell.length_c   1.000
_cell.angle_alpha   90.00
_cell.angle_beta   90.00
_cell.angle_gamma   90.00
#
_symmetry.space_group_name_H-M   'P 1'
#
loop_
_entity.id
_entity.type
_entity.pdbx_description
1 polymer ?
#
loop_
_entity_poly.entity_id
_entity_poly.type
_entity_poly.pdbx_seq_one_letter_code
_entity_poly.pdbx_strand_id
1 'polypeptide(L)'
;MQKGRRKKVRYIQKMPQTSQFSPRGKPGRPDEVELKIDEYEAIKLADYQGYDQSQGAQIMGISRPSFGRILRNGRKIIADALVNGKIIRIRIGDVQVGVRQKNMPLKNDIVSEDMLIEETIRKSIIKFTARKSEISNPVQPLTQKVSQ
;
A
#
# COMPACT_ATOMS: atom_id res chain seq x y z
N MET A 1 -18.19 34.40 18.91
CA MET A 1 -17.21 33.61 18.14
C MET A 1 -17.90 32.34 17.64
N GLN A 2 -18.11 32.16 16.32
CA GLN A 2 -18.63 30.89 15.79
C GLN A 2 -17.61 29.79 16.07
N LYS A 3 -17.97 28.82 16.91
CA LYS A 3 -17.16 27.62 17.16
C LYS A 3 -17.14 26.82 15.87
N GLY A 4 -16.01 26.87 15.15
CA GLY A 4 -15.84 26.14 13.89
C GLY A 4 -16.22 24.67 14.02
N ARG A 5 -16.70 24.07 12.93
CA ARG A 5 -17.14 22.67 12.90
C ARG A 5 -16.06 21.77 13.53
N ARG A 6 -16.48 20.92 14.49
CA ARG A 6 -15.56 19.97 15.15
C ARG A 6 -14.80 19.19 14.08
N LYS A 7 -13.46 19.25 14.14
CA LYS A 7 -12.59 18.49 13.24
C LYS A 7 -12.89 17.00 13.49
N LYS A 8 -13.21 16.24 12.44
CA LYS A 8 -13.36 14.78 12.55
C LYS A 8 -12.02 14.18 13.01
N VAL A 9 -12.09 13.16 13.86
CA VAL A 9 -10.94 12.33 14.25
C VAL A 9 -10.33 11.72 12.99
N ARG A 10 -9.00 11.74 12.90
CA ARG A 10 -8.24 11.11 11.81
C ARG A 10 -7.60 9.85 12.36
N TYR A 11 -7.78 8.72 11.68
CA TYR A 11 -7.18 7.46 12.13
C TYR A 11 -5.81 7.24 11.50
N ILE A 12 -4.85 6.79 12.31
CA ILE A 12 -3.55 6.28 11.87
C ILE A 12 -3.44 4.80 12.22
N GLN A 13 -2.66 4.03 11.47
CA GLN A 13 -2.48 2.61 11.79
C GLN A 13 -1.56 2.40 13.00
N LYS A 14 -0.45 3.16 13.09
CA LYS A 14 0.46 3.14 14.25
C LYS A 14 1.20 4.46 14.41
N MET A 15 1.66 4.73 15.62
CA MET A 15 2.60 5.83 15.88
C MET A 15 3.95 5.56 15.18
N PRO A 16 4.58 6.61 14.61
CA PRO A 16 5.93 6.49 14.06
C PRO A 16 6.91 6.09 15.16
N GLN A 17 7.81 5.15 14.85
CA GLN A 17 8.87 4.73 15.78
C GLN A 17 9.99 5.78 15.84
N THR A 18 10.19 6.50 14.74
CA THR A 18 11.16 7.59 14.62
C THR A 18 10.40 8.88 14.42
N SER A 19 10.57 9.83 15.34
CA SER A 19 9.92 11.15 15.28
C SER A 19 10.77 12.23 14.62
N GLN A 20 12.01 11.92 14.23
CA GLN A 20 12.91 12.88 13.58
C GLN A 20 13.86 12.22 12.59
N PHE A 21 14.01 12.84 11.42
CA PHE A 21 15.02 12.51 10.42
C PHE A 21 15.90 13.72 10.17
N SER A 22 17.23 13.54 10.16
CA SER A 22 18.19 14.64 10.04
C SER A 22 19.21 14.34 8.93
N PRO A 23 19.50 15.31 8.04
CA PRO A 23 20.52 15.14 7.00
C PRO A 23 21.91 15.08 7.62
N ARG A 24 22.79 14.25 7.06
CA ARG A 24 24.21 14.18 7.47
C ARG A 24 25.09 14.96 6.50
N GLY A 25 26.23 15.46 6.99
CA GLY A 25 27.26 16.08 6.14
C GLY A 25 27.14 17.61 5.96
N LYS A 26 26.22 18.28 6.67
CA LYS A 26 26.12 19.75 6.67
C LYS A 26 26.65 20.30 8.00
N PRO A 27 27.65 21.20 8.01
CA PRO A 27 28.09 21.87 9.23
C PRO A 27 27.00 22.79 9.79
N GLY A 28 26.93 22.91 11.11
CA GLY A 28 25.92 23.71 11.81
C GLY A 28 24.62 22.95 12.09
N ARG A 29 23.59 23.69 12.54
CA ARG A 29 22.26 23.16 12.82
C ARG A 29 21.35 23.41 11.61
N PRO A 30 20.94 22.38 10.85
CA PRO A 30 20.02 22.59 9.73
C PRO A 30 18.66 23.10 10.20
N ASP A 31 17.99 23.88 9.35
CA ASP A 31 16.60 24.26 9.56
C ASP A 31 15.71 23.02 9.71
N GLU A 32 14.54 23.19 10.32
CA GLU A 32 13.60 22.10 10.57
C GLU A 32 12.26 22.37 9.86
N VAL A 33 11.64 21.31 9.36
CA VAL A 33 10.24 21.32 8.92
C VAL A 33 9.42 20.39 9.81
N GLU A 34 8.18 20.77 10.05
CA GLU A 34 7.23 19.95 10.79
C GLU A 34 6.39 19.13 9.81
N LEU A 35 6.41 17.80 9.97
CA LEU A 35 5.51 16.88 9.30
C LEU A 35 4.44 16.42 10.29
N LYS A 36 3.17 16.72 10.02
CA LYS A 36 2.11 16.31 10.94
C LYS A 36 1.86 14.81 10.84
N ILE A 37 1.41 14.20 11.92
CA ILE A 37 1.25 12.75 12.00
C ILE A 37 0.24 12.17 10.99
N ASP A 38 -0.77 12.95 10.62
CA ASP A 38 -1.74 12.61 9.59
C ASP A 38 -1.18 12.78 8.16
N GLU A 39 -0.30 13.75 7.96
CA GLU A 39 0.48 13.90 6.72
C GLU A 39 1.44 12.72 6.55
N TYR A 40 2.14 12.33 7.63
CA TYR A 40 2.96 11.11 7.67
C TYR A 40 2.12 9.86 7.34
N GLU A 41 0.95 9.70 7.96
CA GLU A 41 0.09 8.54 7.69
C GLU A 41 -0.39 8.50 6.24
N ALA A 42 -0.79 9.64 5.68
CA ALA A 42 -1.24 9.72 4.30
C ALA A 42 -0.13 9.32 3.31
N ILE A 43 1.10 9.78 3.55
CA ILE A 43 2.28 9.38 2.78
C ILE A 43 2.55 7.89 2.96
N LYS A 44 2.51 7.37 4.19
CA LYS A 44 2.72 5.94 4.47
C LYS A 44 1.70 5.08 3.72
N LEU A 45 0.42 5.45 3.73
CA LEU A 45 -0.63 4.71 3.04
C LEU A 45 -0.46 4.76 1.52
N ALA A 46 -0.26 5.95 0.96
CA ALA A 46 -0.23 6.13 -0.49
C ALA A 46 1.10 5.73 -1.12
N ASP A 47 2.20 6.23 -0.57
CA ASP A 47 3.52 6.18 -1.21
C ASP A 47 4.35 4.97 -0.75
N TYR A 48 4.16 4.51 0.49
CA TYR A 48 4.87 3.34 1.01
C TYR A 48 4.04 2.04 0.88
N GLN A 49 2.75 2.07 1.24
CA GLN A 49 1.88 0.89 1.19
C GLN A 49 1.13 0.73 -0.15
N GLY A 50 1.15 1.74 -1.03
CA GLY A 50 0.58 1.65 -2.38
C GLY A 50 -0.95 1.81 -2.47
N TYR A 51 -1.62 2.24 -1.39
CA TYR A 51 -3.06 2.50 -1.42
C TYR A 51 -3.39 3.68 -2.33
N ASP A 52 -4.49 3.59 -3.08
CA ASP A 52 -4.99 4.78 -3.78
C ASP A 52 -5.62 5.79 -2.80
N GLN A 53 -5.91 7.00 -3.28
CA GLN A 53 -6.45 8.06 -2.43
C GLN A 53 -7.82 7.73 -1.81
N SER A 54 -8.64 6.93 -2.50
CA SER A 54 -9.96 6.53 -2.01
C SER A 54 -9.79 5.53 -0.87
N GLN A 55 -8.93 4.53 -1.05
CA GLN A 55 -8.57 3.53 -0.04
C GLN A 55 -7.93 4.18 1.18
N GLY A 56 -6.93 5.05 0.98
CA GLY A 56 -6.28 5.79 2.06
C GLY A 56 -7.24 6.66 2.87
N ALA A 57 -8.18 7.34 2.19
CA ALA A 57 -9.21 8.14 2.86
C ALA A 57 -10.13 7.29 3.74
N GLN A 58 -10.56 6.12 3.23
CA GLN A 58 -11.36 5.16 4.00
C GLN A 58 -10.59 4.64 5.22
N ILE A 59 -9.30 4.33 5.08
CA ILE A 59 -8.47 3.86 6.19
C ILE A 59 -8.36 4.95 7.28
N MET A 60 -8.15 6.20 6.88
CA MET A 60 -8.04 7.34 7.80
C MET A 60 -9.38 7.85 8.35
N GLY A 61 -10.52 7.35 7.84
CA GLY A 61 -11.86 7.79 8.27
C GLY A 61 -12.22 9.22 7.84
N ILE A 62 -11.66 9.69 6.72
CA ILE A 62 -11.86 11.05 6.19
C ILE A 62 -12.38 11.01 4.75
N SER A 63 -12.78 12.17 4.21
CA SER A 63 -13.19 12.25 2.81
C SER A 63 -11.99 12.17 1.87
N ARG A 64 -12.20 11.65 0.66
CA ARG A 64 -11.17 11.59 -0.40
C ARG A 64 -10.52 12.95 -0.69
N PRO A 65 -11.25 14.08 -0.82
CA PRO A 65 -10.62 15.39 -0.98
C PRO A 65 -9.77 15.82 0.22
N SER A 66 -10.18 15.50 1.45
CA SER A 66 -9.37 15.78 2.64
C SER A 66 -8.08 14.97 2.64
N PHE A 67 -8.14 13.68 2.31
CA PHE A 67 -6.97 12.84 2.16
C PHE A 67 -6.00 13.40 1.11
N GLY A 68 -6.50 13.75 -0.08
CA GLY A 68 -5.68 14.34 -1.14
C GLY A 68 -4.97 15.63 -0.71
N ARG A 69 -5.63 16.50 0.06
CA ARG A 69 -5.01 17.72 0.60
C ARG A 69 -3.90 17.42 1.61
N ILE A 70 -4.14 16.49 2.53
CA ILE A 70 -3.17 16.05 3.55
C ILE A 70 -1.94 15.43 2.86
N LEU A 71 -2.16 14.51 1.93
CA LEU A 71 -1.10 13.86 1.16
C LEU A 71 -0.25 14.88 0.39
N ARG A 72 -0.89 15.82 -0.31
CA ARG A 72 -0.19 16.89 -1.05
C ARG A 72 0.68 17.74 -0.13
N ASN A 73 0.17 18.12 1.04
CA ASN A 73 0.92 18.93 1.99
C ASN A 73 2.13 18.16 2.55
N GLY A 74 1.93 16.90 2.95
CA GLY A 74 3.02 16.05 3.43
C GLY A 74 4.13 15.88 2.39
N ARG A 75 3.77 15.59 1.13
CA ARG A 75 4.74 15.50 0.02
C ARG A 75 5.51 16.80 -0.19
N LYS A 76 4.85 17.96 -0.08
CA LYS A 76 5.51 19.28 -0.18
C LYS A 76 6.53 19.48 0.94
N ILE A 77 6.19 19.12 2.18
CA ILE A 77 7.09 19.23 3.35
C ILE A 77 8.31 18.33 3.19
N ILE A 78 8.11 17.07 2.78
CA ILE A 78 9.22 16.16 2.51
C ILE A 78 10.10 16.69 1.37
N ALA A 79 9.51 17.18 0.28
CA ALA A 79 10.26 17.75 -0.83
C ALA A 79 11.11 18.96 -0.40
N ASP A 80 10.55 19.89 0.39
CA ASP A 80 11.29 21.01 0.96
C ASP A 80 12.48 20.54 1.80
N ALA A 81 12.27 19.55 2.65
CA ALA A 81 13.34 19.01 3.49
C ALA A 81 14.47 18.36 2.68
N LEU A 82 14.12 17.57 1.67
CA LEU A 82 15.09 16.89 0.82
C LEU A 82 15.90 17.88 -0.04
N VAL A 83 15.22 18.87 -0.64
CA VAL A 83 15.88 19.85 -1.53
C VAL A 83 16.78 20.80 -0.74
N ASN A 84 16.34 21.25 0.44
CA ASN A 84 17.06 22.27 1.22
C ASN A 84 17.92 21.69 2.35
N GLY A 85 17.95 20.36 2.50
CA GLY A 85 18.68 19.68 3.55
C GLY A 85 18.21 20.10 4.95
N LYS A 86 16.90 20.01 5.19
CA LYS A 86 16.27 20.33 6.49
C LYS A 86 16.00 19.07 7.30
N ILE A 87 15.93 19.21 8.61
CA ILE A 87 15.46 18.17 9.53
C ILE A 87 13.94 18.02 9.35
N ILE A 88 13.45 16.78 9.26
CA ILE A 88 12.02 16.48 9.31
C ILE A 88 11.68 16.07 10.74
N ARG A 89 10.82 16.82 11.42
CA ARG A 89 10.30 16.43 12.75
C ARG A 89 8.82 16.08 12.65
N ILE A 90 8.48 14.85 13.02
CA ILE A 90 7.10 14.35 13.02
C ILE A 90 6.43 14.73 14.34
N ARG A 91 5.30 15.44 14.27
CA ARG A 91 4.55 15.87 15.46
C ARG A 91 3.06 15.55 15.37
N ILE A 92 2.45 15.38 16.54
CA ILE A 92 0.99 15.40 16.68
C ILE A 92 0.58 16.87 16.55
N GLY A 93 -0.02 17.25 15.41
CA GLY A 93 -0.56 18.59 15.20
C GLY A 93 -1.90 18.80 15.92
N ASP A 94 -2.63 19.86 15.58
CA ASP A 94 -3.93 20.23 16.20
C ASP A 94 -5.13 19.35 15.78
N VAL A 95 -4.87 18.11 15.41
CA VAL A 95 -5.88 17.15 14.95
C VAL A 95 -6.02 16.06 15.99
N GLN A 96 -7.26 15.68 16.28
CA GLN A 96 -7.50 14.51 17.11
C GLN A 96 -7.19 13.26 16.30
N VAL A 97 -6.30 12.41 16.83
CA VAL A 97 -5.82 11.22 16.16
C VAL A 97 -6.22 9.98 16.95
N GLY A 98 -6.82 9.01 16.25
CA GLY A 98 -7.07 7.67 16.78
C GLY A 98 -6.07 6.68 16.19
N VAL A 99 -5.57 5.75 17.00
CA VAL A 99 -4.73 4.64 16.50
C VAL A 99 -5.63 3.43 16.24
N ARG A 100 -5.54 2.84 15.04
CA ARG A 100 -6.26 1.59 14.72
C ARG A 100 -5.65 0.42 15.51
N GLN A 101 -6.47 -0.59 15.80
CA GLN A 101 -6.02 -1.81 16.50
C GLN A 101 -5.12 -2.71 15.63
N LYS A 102 -5.23 -2.62 14.30
CA LYS A 102 -4.46 -3.43 13.35
C LYS A 102 -3.86 -2.55 12.25
N ASN A 103 -2.63 -2.85 11.84
CA ASN A 103 -2.00 -2.29 10.64
C ASN A 103 -2.53 -3.01 9.39
N MET A 104 -2.71 -2.30 8.28
CA MET A 104 -2.94 -2.97 6.99
C MET A 104 -1.59 -3.38 6.36
N PRO A 105 -1.54 -4.49 5.63
CA PRO A 105 -0.34 -4.91 4.89
C PRO A 105 0.02 -3.92 3.76
N LEU A 106 1.18 -4.12 3.11
CA LEU A 106 1.46 -3.44 1.83
C LEU A 106 0.43 -3.93 0.80
N LYS A 107 -0.05 -3.06 -0.09
CA LYS A 107 -0.99 -3.44 -1.14
C LYS A 107 -0.43 -4.53 -2.06
N ASN A 108 0.89 -4.55 -2.26
CA ASN A 108 1.58 -5.58 -3.06
C ASN A 108 1.73 -6.92 -2.31
N ASP A 109 1.72 -6.91 -0.97
CA ASP A 109 1.74 -8.14 -0.14
C ASP A 109 0.35 -8.75 -0.01
N ILE A 110 -0.69 -8.01 -0.40
CA ILE A 110 -2.00 -8.60 -0.67
C ILE A 110 -1.83 -9.37 -1.97
N VAL A 111 -1.32 -10.60 -1.85
CA VAL A 111 -1.61 -11.66 -2.81
C VAL A 111 -3.14 -11.74 -2.79
N SER A 112 -3.78 -11.06 -3.74
CA SER A 112 -5.24 -11.06 -3.80
C SER A 112 -5.72 -12.51 -3.74
N GLU A 113 -6.73 -12.80 -2.92
CA GLU A 113 -7.40 -14.11 -2.94
C GLU A 113 -7.78 -14.48 -4.39
N ASP A 114 -8.08 -13.47 -5.20
CA ASP A 114 -8.27 -13.56 -6.65
C ASP A 114 -7.03 -14.09 -7.42
N MET A 115 -5.80 -13.65 -7.14
CA MET A 115 -4.57 -14.21 -7.75
C MET A 115 -4.34 -15.68 -7.39
N LEU A 116 -4.65 -16.08 -6.14
CA LEU A 116 -4.53 -17.47 -5.71
C LEU A 116 -5.56 -18.37 -6.41
N ILE A 117 -6.78 -17.88 -6.61
CA ILE A 117 -7.82 -18.57 -7.37
C ILE A 117 -7.42 -18.67 -8.84
N GLU A 118 -6.99 -17.58 -9.47
CA GLU A 118 -6.56 -17.57 -10.87
C GLU A 118 -5.39 -18.51 -11.14
N GLU A 119 -4.40 -18.57 -10.25
CA GLU A 119 -3.27 -19.49 -10.42
C GLU A 119 -3.67 -20.95 -10.16
N THR A 120 -4.61 -21.19 -9.26
CA THR A 120 -5.18 -22.54 -9.02
C THR A 120 -6.02 -23.01 -10.20
N ILE A 121 -6.82 -22.12 -10.80
CA ILE A 121 -7.57 -22.37 -12.04
C ILE A 121 -6.59 -22.63 -13.18
N ARG A 122 -5.55 -21.80 -13.35
CA ARG A 122 -4.52 -21.98 -14.37
C ARG A 122 -3.81 -23.34 -14.25
N LYS A 123 -3.39 -23.74 -13.04
CA LYS A 123 -2.76 -25.05 -12.79
C LYS A 123 -3.71 -26.21 -13.05
N SER A 124 -5.00 -26.08 -12.72
CA SER A 124 -6.00 -27.13 -12.96
C SER A 124 -6.33 -27.28 -14.45
N ILE A 125 -6.43 -26.18 -15.21
CA ILE A 125 -6.59 -26.19 -16.68
C ILE A 125 -5.39 -26.88 -17.35
N ILE A 126 -4.16 -26.49 -17.01
CA ILE A 126 -2.94 -27.09 -17.59
C ILE A 126 -2.89 -28.60 -17.34
N LYS A 127 -3.18 -29.03 -16.10
CA LYS A 127 -3.24 -30.44 -15.70
C LYS A 127 -4.36 -31.21 -16.42
N PHE A 128 -5.47 -30.54 -16.73
CA PHE A 128 -6.58 -31.12 -17.48
C PHE A 128 -6.24 -31.27 -18.97
N THR A 129 -5.64 -30.24 -19.59
CA THR A 129 -5.20 -30.29 -20.99
C THR A 129 -4.11 -31.34 -21.22
N ALA A 130 -3.18 -31.52 -20.28
CA ALA A 130 -2.16 -32.56 -20.36
C ALA A 130 -2.77 -33.97 -20.35
N ARG A 131 -3.72 -34.24 -19.44
CA ARG A 131 -4.43 -35.54 -19.38
C ARG A 131 -5.25 -35.84 -20.64
N LYS A 132 -5.83 -34.82 -21.27
CA LYS A 132 -6.62 -35.00 -22.50
C LYS A 132 -5.75 -35.46 -23.68
N SER A 133 -4.49 -35.02 -23.73
CA SER A 133 -3.53 -35.45 -24.77
C SER A 133 -3.05 -36.90 -24.60
N GLU A 134 -3.01 -37.41 -23.36
CA GLU A 134 -2.65 -38.81 -23.07
C GLU A 134 -3.76 -39.80 -23.43
N ILE A 135 -5.03 -39.38 -23.34
CA ILE A 135 -6.20 -40.24 -23.64
C ILE A 135 -6.49 -40.30 -25.14
N SER A 136 -5.95 -39.37 -25.95
CA SER A 136 -6.19 -39.29 -27.40
C SER A 136 -5.20 -40.06 -28.28
N ASN A 137 -4.28 -40.86 -27.73
CA ASN A 137 -3.44 -41.71 -28.57
C ASN A 137 -4.25 -42.92 -29.07
N PRO A 138 -4.46 -43.09 -30.40
CA PRO A 138 -5.22 -44.21 -30.92
C PRO A 138 -4.47 -45.52 -30.66
N VAL A 139 -5.20 -46.51 -30.14
CA VAL A 139 -4.74 -47.90 -30.00
C VAL A 139 -4.28 -48.38 -31.38
N GLN A 140 -3.01 -48.76 -31.51
CA GLN A 140 -2.49 -49.35 -32.74
C GLN A 140 -3.27 -50.64 -33.05
N PRO A 141 -3.83 -50.81 -34.27
CA PRO A 141 -4.58 -52.01 -34.59
C PRO A 141 -3.64 -53.23 -34.63
N LEU A 142 -4.03 -54.30 -33.94
CA LEU A 142 -3.39 -55.61 -34.00
C LEU A 142 -3.42 -56.12 -35.44
N THR A 143 -2.28 -56.10 -36.12
CA THR A 143 -2.11 -56.80 -37.39
C THR A 143 -2.17 -58.30 -37.15
N GLN A 144 -3.34 -58.91 -37.38
CA GLN A 144 -3.45 -60.35 -37.58
C GLN A 144 -2.74 -60.71 -38.89
N LYS A 145 -1.60 -61.42 -38.77
CA LYS A 145 -1.04 -62.17 -39.89
C LYS A 145 -1.98 -63.36 -40.15
N VAL A 146 -2.78 -63.27 -41.21
CA VAL A 146 -3.42 -64.45 -41.81
C VAL A 146 -2.57 -64.89 -42.98
N SER A 147 -2.08 -66.12 -42.86
CA SER A 147 -1.30 -66.86 -43.84
C SER A 147 -2.02 -66.98 -45.19
N GLN A 148 -1.25 -66.86 -46.27
CA GLN A 148 -1.30 -67.73 -47.44
C GLN A 148 0.12 -68.10 -47.83
#